data_AF-A0AAV1X596-F1
#
_entry.id   AF-A0AAV1X596-F1
#
_cell.length_a   1.000
_cell.length_b   1.000
_cell.length_c   1.000
_cell.angle_alpha   90.00
_cell.angle_beta   90.00
_cell.angle_gamma   90.00
#
_symmetry.space_group_name_H-M   'P 1'
#
loop_
_entity.id
_entity.type
_entity.pdbx_description
1 polymer ?
#
loop_
_entity_poly.entity_id
_entity_poly.type
_entity_poly.pdbx_seq_one_letter_code
_entity_poly.pdbx_strand_id
1 'polypeptide(L)' 'MYSDDQTALAYLIAIEKDKWTNKIYLEDTYYFEGYWLDIEKTYNNISKKYNELEREVKGLRRRHAEKVSETYGAMREG' A
#
# COMPACT_ATOMS: atom_id res chain seq x y z
N MET A 1 6.92 12.96 28.46
CA MET A 1 6.20 12.37 27.32
C MET A 1 7.26 11.82 26.39
N TYR A 2 7.21 10.54 26.01
CA TYR A 2 8.19 9.97 25.08
C TYR A 2 8.12 10.77 23.78
N SER A 3 9.26 11.26 23.28
CA SER A 3 9.31 12.07 22.06
C SER A 3 9.56 11.14 20.89
N ASP A 4 8.48 10.65 20.27
CA ASP A 4 8.56 10.07 18.94
C ASP A 4 8.51 11.18 17.87
N ASP A 5 9.03 10.85 16.69
CA ASP A 5 9.14 11.71 15.53
C ASP A 5 7.78 12.12 14.94
N GLN A 6 6.76 11.23 15.00
CA GLN A 6 5.40 11.56 14.54
C GLN A 6 4.76 12.63 15.43
N THR A 7 4.84 12.48 16.74
CA THR A 7 4.32 13.45 17.72
C THR A 7 5.08 14.78 17.62
N ALA A 8 6.40 14.75 17.42
CA ALA A 8 7.21 15.94 17.23
C ALA A 8 6.82 16.71 15.95
N LEU A 9 6.58 15.98 14.84
CA LEU A 9 6.14 16.58 13.58
C LEU A 9 4.74 17.19 13.70
N ALA A 10 3.80 16.47 14.32
CA ALA A 10 2.45 16.97 14.56
C ALA A 10 2.47 18.26 15.41
N TYR A 11 3.32 18.29 16.44
CA TYR A 11 3.53 19.48 17.26
C TYR A 11 4.09 20.65 16.44
N LEU A 12 5.17 20.44 15.68
CA LEU A 12 5.78 21.48 14.84
C LEU A 12 4.77 22.13 13.87
N ILE A 13 3.94 21.31 13.22
CA ILE A 13 2.91 21.80 12.30
C ILE A 13 1.85 22.60 13.06
N ALA A 14 1.50 22.19 14.28
CA ALA A 14 0.52 22.89 15.10
C ALA A 14 1.03 24.27 15.58
N ILE A 15 2.31 24.39 15.96
CA ILE A 15 2.84 25.66 16.49
C ILE A 15 3.28 26.63 15.39
N GLU A 16 3.85 26.13 14.28
CA GLU A 16 4.39 26.95 13.18
C GLU A 16 3.50 26.86 11.92
N LYS A 17 2.17 26.78 12.10
CA LYS A 17 1.19 26.52 11.03
C LYS A 17 1.38 27.38 9.79
N ASP A 18 1.46 28.71 9.94
CA ASP A 18 1.53 29.66 8.82
C ASP A 18 2.79 29.49 7.95
N LYS A 19 3.86 28.93 8.53
CA LYS A 19 5.14 28.72 7.85
C LYS A 19 5.20 27.41 7.07
N TRP A 20 4.47 26.39 7.51
CA TRP A 20 4.63 25.02 7.01
C TRP A 20 3.39 24.47 6.30
N THR A 21 2.17 24.86 6.66
CA THR A 21 0.95 24.26 6.10
C THR A 21 0.84 24.40 4.59
N ASN A 22 1.33 25.50 4.00
CA ASN A 22 1.32 25.69 2.55
C ASN A 22 2.36 24.84 1.79
N LYS A 23 3.28 24.18 2.51
CA LYS A 23 4.31 23.30 1.94
C LYS A 23 4.04 21.82 2.22
N ILE A 24 3.03 21.52 3.03
CA ILE A 24 2.68 20.18 3.46
C ILE A 24 1.35 19.81 2.83
N TYR A 25 1.35 18.72 2.07
CA TYR A 25 0.14 18.09 1.58
C TYR A 25 -0.16 16.87 2.45
N LEU A 26 -1.37 16.84 3.02
CA LEU A 26 -1.87 15.71 3.80
C LEU A 26 -2.67 14.80 2.87
N GLU A 27 -2.15 13.64 2.54
CA GLU A 27 -2.80 12.67 1.66
C GLU A 27 -3.89 11.89 2.41
N ASP A 28 -5.14 11.98 1.93
CA ASP A 28 -6.31 11.30 2.50
C ASP A 28 -7.10 10.47 1.47
N THR A 29 -6.69 10.50 0.19
CA THR A 29 -7.40 9.85 -0.91
C THR A 29 -7.00 8.39 -1.12
N TYR A 30 -5.82 8.00 -0.65
CA TYR A 30 -5.37 6.61 -0.59
C TYR A 30 -4.51 6.36 0.66
N TYR A 31 -4.38 5.09 1.04
CA TYR A 31 -3.54 4.68 2.16
C TYR A 31 -2.04 4.81 1.81
N PHE A 32 -1.48 6.01 1.98
CA PHE A 32 -0.03 6.21 1.94
C PHE A 32 0.65 5.54 3.14
N GLU A 33 0.11 5.77 4.33
CA GLU A 33 0.36 5.00 5.55
C GLU A 33 -1.00 4.67 6.20
N GLY A 34 -1.13 3.51 6.84
CA GLY A 34 -2.42 3.06 7.34
C GLY A 34 -2.31 2.04 8.47
N TYR A 35 -3.34 1.99 9.30
CA TYR A 35 -3.40 1.06 10.41
C TYR A 35 -3.62 -0.38 9.92
N TRP A 36 -2.76 -1.30 10.35
CA TRP A 36 -2.75 -2.68 9.84
C TRP A 36 -4.11 -3.37 9.93
N LEU A 37 -4.82 -3.25 11.06
CA LEU A 37 -6.10 -3.93 11.25
C LEU A 37 -7.18 -3.44 10.27
N ASP A 38 -7.06 -2.22 9.75
CA ASP A 38 -7.99 -1.72 8.75
C ASP A 38 -7.61 -2.18 7.35
N ILE A 39 -6.31 -2.23 7.06
CA ILE A 39 -5.79 -2.79 5.79
C ILE A 39 -6.14 -4.27 5.68
N GLU A 40 -5.97 -5.05 6.74
CA GLU A 40 -6.18 -6.50 6.72
C GLU A 40 -7.60 -6.87 6.25
N LYS A 41 -8.61 -6.11 6.69
CA LYS A 41 -10.01 -6.30 6.31
C LYS A 41 -10.24 -6.14 4.80
N THR A 42 -9.34 -5.44 4.10
CA THR A 42 -9.46 -5.15 2.67
C THR A 42 -8.83 -6.20 1.77
N TYR A 43 -8.00 -7.13 2.28
CA TYR A 43 -7.26 -8.10 1.46
C TYR A 43 -8.16 -8.92 0.54
N ASN A 44 -9.28 -9.43 1.06
CA ASN A 44 -10.22 -10.22 0.25
C ASN A 44 -10.80 -9.42 -0.92
N ASN A 45 -11.06 -8.12 -0.73
CA ASN A 45 -11.55 -7.24 -1.79
C ASN A 45 -10.47 -7.00 -2.85
N ILE A 46 -9.23 -6.75 -2.44
CA ILE A 46 -8.09 -6.54 -3.34
C ILE A 46 -7.86 -7.79 -4.19
N SER A 47 -7.78 -8.96 -3.57
CA SER A 47 -7.61 -10.25 -4.26
C SER A 47 -8.73 -10.52 -5.26
N LYS A 48 -9.98 -10.22 -4.87
CA LYS A 48 -11.14 -10.39 -5.76
C LYS A 48 -11.05 -9.45 -6.98
N LYS A 49 -10.78 -8.17 -6.78
CA LYS A 49 -10.62 -7.20 -7.88
C LYS A 49 -9.48 -7.58 -8.81
N TYR A 50 -8.37 -8.06 -8.26
CA TYR A 50 -7.23 -8.52 -9.05
C TYR A 50 -7.61 -9.73 -9.93
N ASN A 51 -8.31 -10.72 -9.36
CA ASN A 51 -8.82 -11.86 -10.11
C ASN A 51 -9.83 -11.47 -11.21
N GLU A 52 -10.69 -10.47 -10.95
CA GLU A 52 -11.62 -9.93 -11.94
C GLU A 52 -10.87 -9.27 -13.11
N LEU A 53 -9.86 -8.44 -12.82
CA LEU A 53 -9.00 -7.82 -13.84
C LEU A 53 -8.24 -8.85 -14.69
N GLU A 54 -7.70 -9.91 -14.07
CA GLU A 54 -7.00 -10.97 -14.81
C GLU A 54 -7.94 -11.76 -15.73
N ARG A 55 -9.23 -11.86 -15.39
CA ARG A 55 -10.25 -12.50 -16.23
C ARG A 55 -10.62 -11.64 -17.43
N GLU A 56 -10.71 -10.32 -17.24
CA GLU A 56 -11.05 -9.37 -18.30
C GLU A 56 -9.90 -9.17 -19.29
N VAL A 57 -8.66 -9.18 -18.81
CA VAL A 57 -7.47 -8.92 -19.63
C VAL A 57 -6.74 -10.21 -19.97
N LYS A 58 -7.00 -10.76 -21.16
CA LYS A 58 -6.41 -12.03 -21.66
C LYS A 58 -4.88 -12.12 -21.49
N GLY A 59 -4.16 -11.00 -21.65
CA GLY A 59 -2.70 -10.95 -21.52
C GLY A 59 -2.19 -11.05 -20.08
N LEU A 60 -2.97 -10.63 -19.08
CA LEU A 60 -2.56 -10.71 -17.68
C LEU A 60 -2.54 -12.14 -17.18
N ARG A 61 -3.56 -12.94 -17.53
CA ARG A 61 -3.65 -14.35 -17.15
C ARG A 61 -2.44 -15.16 -17.64
N ARG A 62 -1.97 -14.90 -18.87
CA ARG A 62 -0.78 -15.57 -19.42
C ARG A 62 0.48 -15.22 -18.62
N ARG A 63 0.70 -13.92 -18.35
CA ARG A 63 1.85 -13.46 -17.55
C ARG A 63 1.83 -14.00 -16.12
N HIS A 64 0.65 -14.10 -15.52
CA HIS A 64 0.48 -14.72 -14.21
C HIS A 64 0.93 -16.18 -14.22
N ALA A 65 0.46 -16.97 -15.20
CA ALA A 65 0.84 -18.37 -15.34
C ALA A 65 2.35 -18.57 -15.57
N GLU A 66 2.96 -17.70 -16.40
CA GLU A 66 4.42 -17.71 -16.65
C GLU A 66 5.21 -17.45 -15.36
N LYS A 67 4.85 -16.39 -14.60
CA LYS A 67 5.50 -16.04 -13.33
C LYS A 67 5.35 -17.13 -12.26
N VAL A 68 4.14 -17.70 -12.14
CA VAL A 68 3.88 -18.77 -11.18
C VAL A 68 4.67 -20.03 -11.54
N SER A 69 4.74 -20.40 -12.82
CA SER A 69 5.55 -21.53 -13.29
C SER A 69 7.03 -21.35 -12.99
N GLU A 70 7.57 -20.14 -13.18
CA GLU A 70 8.96 -19.81 -12.87
C GLU A 70 9.25 -19.99 -11.38
N THR A 71 8.38 -19.46 -10.50
CA THR A 71 8.56 -19.61 -9.04
C THR A 71 8.53 -21.07 -8.57
N TYR A 72 7.64 -21.92 -9.12
CA TYR A 72 7.60 -23.35 -8.82
C TYR A 72 8.73 -24.16 -9.47
N GLY A 73 9.34 -23.65 -10.54
CA GLY A 73 10.58 -24.20 -11.11
C GLY A 73 11.74 -23.97 -10.16
N ALA A 74 11.93 -22.72 -9.72
CA ALA A 74 12.99 -22.34 -8.79
C ALA A 74 12.92 -23.07 -7.44
N MET A 75 11.71 -23.32 -6.91
CA MET A 75 11.54 -24.09 -5.66
C MET A 75 11.79 -25.61 -5.81
N ARG A 76 11.76 -26.14 -7.04
CA ARG A 76 12.03 -27.57 -7.30
C ARG A 76 13.49 -27.86 -7.62
N GLU A 77 14.23 -26.84 -8.05
CA GLU A 77 15.64 -26.93 -8.43
C GLU A 77 16.61 -26.46 -7.33
N GLY A 78 16.10 -25.91 -6.22
CA GLY A 78 16.88 -25.55 -5.02
C GLY A 78 16.70 -26.55 -3.88
#